data_AF-A0A520A1Q7-F1
#
_entry.id   AF-A0A520A1Q7-F1
#
_cell.length_a   1.000
_cell.length_b   1.000
_cell.length_c   1.000
_cell.angle_alpha   90.00
_cell.angle_beta   90.00
_cell.angle_gamma   90.00
#
_symmetry.space_group_name_H-M   'P 1'
#
loop_
_entity.id
_entity.type
_entity.pdbx_description
1 polymer ?
#
loop_
_entity_poly.entity_id
_entity_poly.type
_entity_poly.pdbx_seq_one_letter_code
_entity_poly.pdbx_strand_id
1 'polypeptide(L)'
;MALAYLSPTLQFDFAASNVLSPDEQQAYTTRLREVENALLCQAFGGQVPQPDSQQRLQRYLNGEISRAEAFQTLYQATGRWAN
;
A
#
# COMPACT_ATOMS: atom_id res chain seq x y z
N MET A 1 -8.63 -9.68 1.66
CA MET A 1 -7.93 -10.99 1.74
C MET A 1 -6.90 -11.19 0.63
N ALA A 2 -6.84 -10.36 -0.42
CA ALA A 2 -5.89 -10.53 -1.52
C ALA A 2 -4.43 -10.18 -1.14
N LEU A 3 -4.22 -9.17 -0.26
CA LEU A 3 -2.87 -8.76 0.19
C LEU A 3 -2.01 -9.90 0.75
N ALA A 4 -2.61 -10.80 1.53
CA ALA A 4 -1.89 -11.91 2.16
C ALA A 4 -1.27 -12.89 1.13
N TYR A 5 -1.85 -12.97 -0.07
CA TYR A 5 -1.37 -13.85 -1.14
C TYR A 5 -0.37 -13.17 -2.08
N LEU A 6 -0.37 -11.84 -2.14
CA LEU A 6 0.42 -11.07 -3.10
C LEU A 6 1.80 -10.69 -2.58
N SER A 7 2.01 -10.69 -1.27
CA SER A 7 3.30 -10.38 -0.66
C SER A 7 3.40 -11.09 0.69
N PRO A 8 3.85 -12.36 0.75
CA PRO A 8 3.98 -13.11 2.01
C PRO A 8 4.95 -12.46 3.01
N THR A 9 5.77 -11.50 2.55
CA THR A 9 6.68 -10.70 3.36
C THR A 9 6.05 -9.45 3.98
N LEU A 10 4.87 -9.03 3.53
CA LEU A 10 4.20 -7.81 4.01
C LEU A 10 3.04 -8.19 4.93
N GLN A 11 3.20 -7.93 6.24
CA GLN A 11 2.14 -8.04 7.23
C GLN A 11 1.51 -6.67 7.47
N PHE A 12 0.28 -6.49 7.01
CA PHE A 12 -0.51 -5.30 7.31
C PHE A 12 -1.38 -5.55 8.53
N ASP A 13 -1.41 -4.58 9.45
CA ASP A 13 -2.32 -4.62 10.58
C ASP A 13 -3.66 -4.01 10.15
N PHE A 14 -4.67 -4.86 10.01
CA PHE A 14 -6.02 -4.46 9.61
C PHE A 14 -6.94 -4.18 10.82
N ALA A 15 -6.45 -4.31 12.05
CA ALA A 15 -7.26 -4.25 13.28
C ALA A 15 -7.88 -2.87 13.54
N ALA A 16 -7.37 -1.81 12.90
CA ALA A 16 -7.93 -0.46 13.00
C ALA A 16 -9.37 -0.33 12.46
N SER A 17 -9.86 -1.33 11.71
CA SER A 17 -11.15 -1.27 11.01
C SER A 17 -12.38 -1.28 11.94
N ASN A 18 -12.25 -1.66 13.22
CA ASN A 18 -13.40 -1.91 14.10
C ASN A 18 -13.95 -0.67 14.83
N VAL A 19 -13.35 0.52 14.66
CA VAL A 19 -13.77 1.77 15.36
C VAL A 19 -13.98 2.94 14.39
N LEU A 20 -14.07 2.68 13.08
CA LEU A 20 -14.20 3.73 12.07
C LEU A 20 -15.67 4.10 11.84
N SER A 21 -15.95 5.40 11.69
CA SER A 21 -17.23 5.88 11.18
C SER A 21 -17.46 5.42 9.72
N PRO A 22 -18.71 5.44 9.20
CA PRO A 22 -18.99 4.99 7.83
C PRO A 22 -18.13 5.69 6.76
N ASP A 23 -17.89 6.99 6.92
CA ASP A 23 -17.06 7.78 6.00
C ASP A 23 -15.58 7.37 6.07
N GLU A 24 -15.08 7.13 7.28
CA GLU A 24 -13.72 6.63 7.49
C GLU A 24 -13.54 5.20 6.98
N GLN A 25 -14.57 4.36 7.09
CA GLN A 25 -14.57 3.01 6.55
C GLN A 25 -14.56 3.01 5.01
N GLN A 26 -15.29 3.94 4.38
CA GLN A 26 -15.24 4.14 2.93
C GLN A 26 -13.88 4.68 2.47
N ALA A 27 -13.30 5.64 3.20
CA ALA A 27 -11.96 6.16 2.94
C ALA A 27 -10.90 5.05 3.10
N TYR A 28 -10.99 4.26 4.16
CA TYR A 28 -10.11 3.12 4.41
C TYR A 28 -10.21 2.06 3.30
N THR A 29 -11.43 1.70 2.88
CA THR A 29 -11.64 0.75 1.78
C THR A 29 -11.05 1.26 0.47
N THR A 30 -11.16 2.57 0.21
CA THR A 30 -10.53 3.20 -0.96
C THR A 30 -9.02 3.08 -0.90
N ARG A 31 -8.41 3.46 0.23
CA ARG A 31 -6.95 3.36 0.44
C ARG A 31 -6.46 1.92 0.31
N LEU A 32 -7.21 0.96 0.85
CA LEU A 32 -6.89 -0.46 0.78
C LEU A 32 -6.80 -0.96 -0.66
N ARG A 33 -7.78 -0.60 -1.50
CA ARG A 33 -7.77 -0.95 -2.92
C ARG A 33 -6.58 -0.33 -3.66
N GLU A 34 -6.22 0.90 -3.32
CA GLU A 34 -5.06 1.55 -3.93
C GLU A 34 -3.74 0.85 -3.56
N VAL A 35 -3.58 0.46 -2.30
CA VAL A 35 -2.41 -0.30 -1.82
C VAL A 35 -2.34 -1.67 -2.50
N GLU A 36 -3.47 -2.39 -2.56
CA GLU A 36 -3.58 -3.68 -3.27
C GLU A 36 -3.14 -3.56 -4.74
N ASN A 37 -3.67 -2.56 -5.45
CA ASN A 37 -3.35 -2.34 -6.86
C ASN A 37 -1.87 -2.02 -7.08
N ALA A 38 -1.25 -1.19 -6.23
CA ALA A 38 0.17 -0.88 -6.41
C ALA A 38 1.08 -2.07 -6.11
N LEU A 39 0.76 -2.88 -5.11
CA LEU A 39 1.49 -4.10 -4.81
C LEU A 39 1.33 -5.14 -5.93
N LEU A 40 0.13 -5.25 -6.52
CA LEU A 40 -0.09 -6.04 -7.73
C LEU A 40 0.80 -5.58 -8.88
N CYS A 41 0.84 -4.27 -9.17
CA CYS A 41 1.69 -3.72 -10.22
C CYS A 41 3.17 -4.03 -9.99
N GLN A 42 3.65 -3.98 -8.75
CA GLN A 42 5.04 -4.36 -8.44
C GLN A 42 5.28 -5.85 -8.64
N ALA A 43 4.38 -6.71 -8.15
CA ALA A 43 4.49 -8.16 -8.33
C ALA A 43 4.51 -8.56 -9.81
N PHE A 44 3.62 -7.98 -10.63
CA PHE A 44 3.63 -8.20 -12.09
C PHE A 44 4.87 -7.62 -12.77
N GLY A 45 5.42 -6.52 -12.25
CA GLY A 45 6.70 -5.96 -12.69
C GLY A 45 7.93 -6.72 -12.21
N GLY A 46 7.77 -7.81 -11.46
CA GLY A 46 8.88 -8.58 -10.87
C GLY A 46 9.64 -7.81 -9.78
N GLN A 47 9.04 -6.75 -9.24
CA GLN A 47 9.63 -5.93 -8.19
C GLN A 47 9.15 -6.38 -6.81
N VAL A 48 10.07 -6.42 -5.86
CA VAL A 48 9.74 -6.70 -4.46
C VAL A 48 9.61 -5.37 -3.74
N PRO A 49 8.49 -5.13 -3.02
CA PRO A 49 8.33 -3.94 -2.21
C PRO A 49 9.46 -3.79 -1.20
N GLN A 50 10.05 -2.61 -1.11
CA GLN A 50 11.08 -2.34 -0.11
C GLN A 50 10.48 -2.38 1.31
N PRO A 51 11.25 -2.77 2.35
CA PRO A 51 10.76 -2.82 3.73
C PRO A 51 10.12 -1.51 4.20
N ASP A 52 10.72 -0.38 3.84
CA ASP A 52 10.20 0.97 4.18
C ASP A 52 8.83 1.26 3.53
N SER A 53 8.50 0.57 2.44
CA SER A 53 7.21 0.73 1.77
C SER A 53 6.07 0.17 2.62
N GLN A 54 6.29 -0.90 3.41
CA GLN A 54 5.28 -1.44 4.30
C GLN A 54 4.81 -0.40 5.33
N GLN A 55 5.76 0.22 6.03
CA GLN A 55 5.46 1.21 7.06
C GLN A 55 4.72 2.41 6.46
N ARG A 56 5.14 2.90 5.30
CA ARG A 56 4.46 4.01 4.60
C ARG A 56 3.05 3.64 4.16
N LEU A 57 2.87 2.46 3.59
CA LEU A 57 1.55 1.98 3.15
C LEU A 57 0.61 1.79 4.36
N GLN A 58 1.11 1.28 5.49
CA GLN A 58 0.32 1.18 6.72
C GLN A 58 -0.13 2.57 7.22
N ARG A 59 0.79 3.55 7.26
CA ARG A 59 0.45 4.93 7.65
C ARG A 59 -0.56 5.58 6.69
N TYR A 60 -0.49 5.24 5.41
CA TYR A 60 -1.49 5.67 4.43
C TYR A 60 -2.86 5.03 4.65
N LEU A 61 -2.92 3.72 4.93
CA LEU A 61 -4.17 3.03 5.29
C LEU A 61 -4.82 3.70 6.52
N ASN A 62 -4.01 4.03 7.52
CA ASN A 62 -4.43 4.77 8.72
C ASN A 62 -4.84 6.23 8.45
N GLY A 63 -4.54 6.77 7.26
CA GLY A 63 -4.83 8.16 6.90
C GLY A 63 -3.87 9.19 7.46
N GLU A 64 -2.71 8.77 7.97
CA GLU A 64 -1.71 9.64 8.58
C GLU A 64 -0.88 10.42 7.55
N ILE A 65 -0.75 9.88 6.34
CA ILE A 65 0.02 10.48 5.25
C ILE A 65 -0.78 10.46 3.94
N SER A 66 -0.40 11.33 3.02
CA SER A 66 -1.03 11.42 1.71
C SER A 66 -0.64 10.26 0.79
N ARG A 67 -1.45 10.03 -0.25
CA ARG A 67 -1.16 9.08 -1.33
C ARG A 67 0.19 9.37 -2.00
N ALA A 68 0.52 10.63 -2.24
CA ALA A 68 1.77 10.99 -2.88
C ALA A 68 2.98 10.58 -2.04
N GLU A 69 2.94 10.81 -0.73
CA GLU A 69 4.02 10.46 0.21
C GLU A 69 4.18 8.95 0.40
N ALA A 70 3.07 8.21 0.38
CA ALA A 70 3.06 6.78 0.61
C ALA A 70 3.59 5.97 -0.58
N PHE A 71 3.25 6.39 -1.81
CA PHE A 71 3.58 5.65 -3.03
C PHE A 71 4.88 6.14 -3.70
N GLN A 72 5.50 7.20 -3.19
CA GLN A 72 6.73 7.78 -3.74
C GLN A 72 7.83 6.72 -3.95
N THR A 73 8.01 5.81 -2.99
CA THR A 73 9.04 4.75 -3.06
C THR A 73 8.65 3.62 -4.02
N LEU A 74 7.35 3.41 -4.26
CA LEU A 74 6.86 2.38 -5.17
C LEU A 74 7.07 2.77 -6.63
N TYR A 75 6.98 4.07 -6.95
CA TYR A 75 7.14 4.59 -8.31
C TYR A 75 8.59 4.96 -8.67
N GLN A 76 9.52 5.08 -7.73
CA GLN A 76 10.93 5.36 -8.07
C GLN A 76 11.63 4.18 -8.77
N ALA A 77 11.08 2.97 -8.64
CA ALA A 77 11.63 1.78 -9.27
C ALA A 77 11.42 1.72 -10.80
N THR A 78 10.68 2.65 -11.42
CA THR A 78 10.60 2.83 -12.88
C THR A 78 11.73 3.68 -13.47
N GLY A 79 12.61 4.25 -12.64
CA GLY A 79 13.74 5.08 -13.10
C GLY A 79 14.88 4.32 -13.81
N ARG A 80 14.86 2.97 -13.87
CA ARG A 80 15.93 2.18 -14.49
C ARG A 80 15.91 2.19 -16.04
N TRP A 81 15.02 2.96 -16.66
CA TRP A 81 14.93 3.18 -18.11
C TRP A 81 15.18 4.65 -18.53
N ALA A 82 15.56 5.53 -17.61
CA ALA A 82 16.04 6.87 -17.95
C ALA A 82 17.54 6.78 -18.25
N ASN A 83 17.84 6.31 -19.46
CA ASN A 83 19.16 6.33 -20.08
C ASN A 83 19.55 7.76 -20.45
#